data_AF-A0A4Y4D7D9-F1
#
_entry.id   AF-A0A4Y4D7D9-F1
#
_cell.length_a   1.000
_cell.length_b   1.000
_cell.length_c   1.000
_cell.angle_alpha   90.00
_cell.angle_beta   90.00
_cell.angle_gamma   90.00
#
_symmetry.space_group_name_H-M   'P 1'
#
loop_
_entity.id
_entity.type
_entity.pdbx_description
1 polymer ?
#
loop_
_entity_poly.entity_id
_entity_poly.type
_entity_poly.pdbx_seq_one_letter_code
_entity_poly.pdbx_strand_id
1 'polypeptide(L)'
;MEQTRPPEEFVSCRPSAARPRAWRALAACLAALLLVVVAVGLWARWRPLSDDDAARLRALSVARAVRTDLHPDASVLPGTALDRQVDALGPAATPSQVRRLGDRGNAAPAVSSLDDAADQLRREAGTVQDGDLASTMASVAASWWAASVTASGSTSSHSAAQDPASSGNGSPGSSGSSGSSDDSAVAGDSDSTGASSARGTDKTSTAASPEAPASPTPLRTSECETTELAAVTALDRAAFTAEAAQARLSPGAAADAVAAASAHGRDLLREDAVAPLLSCDPPPVAARHELPSGFHGDPAAAAGEAQHEATEAVVRAVAASSPEERDWWWDALRSTSRDAQRLDPEQPVAALPGRD
;
A
#
# COMPACT_ATOMS: atom_id res chain seq x y z
N MET A 1 -81.82 -74.39 24.99
CA MET A 1 -80.72 -75.38 25.09
C MET A 1 -79.44 -74.59 24.83
N GLU A 2 -78.83 -74.06 25.90
CA GLU A 2 -77.62 -74.63 26.55
C GLU A 2 -76.44 -74.67 25.58
N GLN A 3 -75.34 -73.95 25.78
CA GLN A 3 -74.32 -74.08 26.85
C GLN A 3 -73.55 -72.75 27.00
N THR A 4 -73.33 -72.14 28.19
CA THR A 4 -72.21 -72.32 29.17
C THR A 4 -70.83 -72.48 28.49
N ARG A 5 -69.72 -71.73 28.74
CA ARG A 5 -69.19 -70.93 29.86
C ARG A 5 -67.91 -70.12 29.38
N PRO A 6 -67.28 -69.26 30.22
CA PRO A 6 -66.35 -68.13 29.89
C PRO A 6 -64.86 -68.45 30.22
N PRO A 7 -63.91 -67.51 30.53
CA PRO A 7 -63.73 -66.08 30.25
C PRO A 7 -62.35 -65.73 29.60
N GLU A 8 -62.18 -64.42 29.41
CA GLU A 8 -60.99 -63.63 29.06
C GLU A 8 -59.61 -64.15 29.51
N GLU A 9 -58.63 -64.05 28.62
CA GLU A 9 -57.26 -63.55 28.90
C GLU A 9 -56.44 -63.51 27.60
N PHE A 10 -56.40 -62.35 26.93
CA PHE A 10 -55.24 -62.00 26.11
C PHE A 10 -54.92 -60.52 26.29
N VAL A 11 -54.03 -60.32 27.26
CA VAL A 11 -53.05 -59.25 27.42
C VAL A 11 -53.03 -58.25 26.26
N SER A 12 -53.58 -57.08 26.55
CA SER A 12 -53.42 -55.87 25.75
C SER A 12 -51.94 -55.44 25.77
N CYS A 13 -51.16 -55.84 24.77
CA CYS A 13 -49.91 -55.17 24.44
C CYS A 13 -50.25 -53.82 23.79
N ARG A 14 -50.45 -52.80 24.64
CA ARG A 14 -50.44 -51.40 24.19
C ARG A 14 -49.14 -51.15 23.42
N PRO A 15 -49.19 -50.63 22.19
CA PRO A 15 -48.00 -50.01 21.62
C PRO A 15 -47.60 -48.87 22.56
N SER A 16 -46.33 -48.86 22.97
CA SER A 16 -45.74 -47.77 23.74
C SER A 16 -45.94 -46.48 22.95
N ALA A 17 -46.92 -45.68 23.37
CA ALA A 17 -47.15 -44.36 22.81
C ALA A 17 -45.92 -43.52 23.15
N ALA A 18 -44.98 -43.43 22.21
CA ALA A 18 -43.94 -42.43 22.22
C ALA A 18 -44.63 -41.08 22.45
N ARG A 19 -44.40 -40.52 23.64
CA ARG A 19 -45.19 -39.42 24.18
C ARG A 19 -45.17 -38.26 23.17
N PRO A 20 -46.34 -37.76 22.70
CA PRO A 20 -46.43 -36.68 21.70
C PRO A 20 -45.77 -35.37 22.18
N ARG A 21 -45.38 -35.28 23.45
CA ARG A 21 -44.65 -34.17 24.05
C ARG A 21 -43.20 -34.08 23.58
N ALA A 22 -42.52 -35.20 23.35
CA ALA A 22 -41.10 -35.19 22.94
C ALA A 22 -40.93 -34.65 21.51
N TRP A 23 -41.83 -35.04 20.61
CA TRP A 23 -41.86 -34.54 19.23
C TRP A 23 -42.20 -33.05 19.15
N ARG A 24 -43.13 -32.57 20.00
CA ARG A 24 -43.47 -31.15 20.09
C ARG A 24 -42.32 -30.30 20.63
N ALA A 25 -41.55 -30.81 21.59
CA ALA A 25 -40.36 -30.12 22.10
C ALA A 25 -39.25 -30.02 21.04
N LEU A 26 -39.00 -31.11 20.31
CA LEU A 26 -37.98 -31.13 19.25
C LEU A 26 -38.37 -30.20 18.08
N ALA A 27 -39.64 -30.21 17.68
CA ALA A 27 -40.17 -29.29 16.67
C ALA A 27 -40.09 -27.81 17.12
N ALA A 28 -40.36 -27.52 18.40
CA ALA A 28 -40.22 -26.18 18.94
C ALA A 28 -38.75 -25.71 18.98
N CYS A 29 -37.82 -26.59 19.37
CA CYS A 29 -36.38 -26.29 19.32
C CYS A 29 -35.90 -26.02 17.89
N LEU A 30 -36.32 -26.83 16.92
CA LEU A 30 -36.00 -26.60 15.51
C LEU A 30 -36.58 -25.29 14.99
N ALA A 31 -37.84 -24.98 15.30
CA ALA A 31 -38.46 -23.72 14.92
C ALA A 31 -37.75 -22.50 15.54
N ALA A 32 -37.32 -22.60 16.80
CA ALA A 32 -36.55 -21.56 17.47
C ALA A 32 -35.16 -21.38 16.82
N LEU A 33 -34.46 -22.48 16.50
CA LEU A 33 -33.19 -22.43 15.77
C LEU A 33 -33.35 -21.78 14.40
N LEU A 34 -34.41 -22.13 13.67
CA LEU A 34 -34.71 -21.57 12.35
C LEU A 34 -35.03 -20.07 12.46
N LEU A 35 -35.78 -19.65 13.47
CA LEU A 35 -36.03 -18.23 13.76
C LEU A 35 -34.74 -17.49 14.11
N VAL A 36 -33.83 -18.09 14.88
CA VAL A 36 -32.53 -17.49 15.18
C VAL A 36 -31.71 -17.35 13.89
N VAL A 37 -31.64 -18.38 13.04
CA VAL A 37 -30.92 -18.32 11.76
C VAL A 37 -31.52 -17.26 10.83
N VAL A 38 -32.86 -17.17 10.75
CA VAL A 38 -33.54 -16.14 9.94
C VAL A 38 -33.32 -14.75 10.52
N ALA A 39 -33.39 -14.58 11.83
CA ALA A 39 -33.15 -13.31 12.50
C ALA A 39 -31.70 -12.87 12.34
N VAL A 40 -30.73 -13.78 12.45
CA VAL A 40 -29.32 -13.53 12.18
C VAL A 40 -29.10 -13.20 10.70
N GLY A 41 -29.76 -13.89 9.78
CA GLY A 41 -29.71 -13.61 8.34
C GLY A 41 -30.33 -12.26 7.98
N LEU A 42 -31.44 -11.88 8.62
CA LEU A 42 -32.05 -10.56 8.47
C LEU A 42 -31.12 -9.49 9.06
N TRP A 43 -30.57 -9.72 10.25
CA TRP A 43 -29.68 -8.77 10.91
C TRP A 43 -28.40 -8.55 10.10
N ALA A 44 -27.81 -9.60 9.52
CA ALA A 44 -26.71 -9.48 8.58
C ALA A 44 -27.08 -8.69 7.31
N ARG A 45 -28.36 -8.73 6.91
CA ARG A 45 -28.89 -7.90 5.81
C ARG A 45 -29.09 -6.44 6.21
N TRP A 46 -29.13 -6.09 7.48
CA TRP A 46 -29.27 -4.70 7.93
C TRP A 46 -27.98 -4.09 8.50
N ARG A 47 -26.93 -4.90 8.72
CA ARG A 47 -25.66 -4.41 9.23
C ARG A 47 -25.08 -3.32 8.29
N PRO A 48 -24.74 -2.13 8.81
CA PRO A 48 -23.98 -1.15 8.04
C PRO A 48 -22.64 -1.76 7.63
N LEU A 49 -22.14 -1.38 6.46
CA LEU A 49 -20.81 -1.79 6.01
C LEU A 49 -19.80 -1.18 6.99
N SER A 50 -18.96 -2.01 7.62
CA SER A 50 -17.90 -1.46 8.48
C SER A 50 -16.92 -0.63 7.63
N ASP A 51 -16.18 0.27 8.26
CA ASP A 51 -15.16 1.05 7.54
C ASP A 51 -14.02 0.15 7.07
N ASP A 52 -13.64 -0.86 7.87
CA ASP A 52 -12.70 -1.91 7.49
C ASP A 52 -13.18 -2.70 6.26
N ASP A 53 -14.45 -3.14 6.23
CA ASP A 53 -15.01 -3.82 5.06
C ASP A 53 -15.04 -2.92 3.84
N ALA A 54 -15.34 -1.63 4.02
CA ALA A 54 -15.35 -0.68 2.91
C ALA A 54 -13.94 -0.47 2.34
N ALA A 55 -12.96 -0.23 3.20
CA ALA A 55 -11.56 -0.08 2.83
C ALA A 55 -11.03 -1.36 2.16
N ARG A 56 -11.31 -2.54 2.72
CA ARG A 56 -10.96 -3.84 2.13
C ARG A 56 -11.52 -4.00 0.71
N LEU A 57 -12.81 -3.69 0.53
CA LEU A 57 -13.47 -3.80 -0.78
C LEU A 57 -12.93 -2.79 -1.78
N ARG A 58 -12.54 -1.59 -1.34
CA ARG A 58 -11.88 -0.58 -2.17
C ARG A 58 -10.48 -1.01 -2.56
N ALA A 59 -9.68 -1.51 -1.61
CA ALA A 59 -8.36 -2.09 -1.91
C ALA A 59 -8.45 -3.25 -2.91
N LEU A 60 -9.44 -4.14 -2.77
CA LEU A 60 -9.72 -5.18 -3.76
C LEU A 60 -10.07 -4.61 -5.14
N SER A 61 -10.80 -3.50 -5.19
CA SER A 61 -11.11 -2.84 -6.47
C SER A 61 -9.88 -2.22 -7.12
N VAL A 62 -8.98 -1.62 -6.33
CA VAL A 62 -7.69 -1.08 -6.80
C VAL A 62 -6.82 -2.21 -7.36
N ALA A 63 -6.64 -3.30 -6.61
CA ALA A 63 -5.84 -4.45 -7.07
C ALA A 63 -6.37 -5.08 -8.37
N ARG A 64 -7.70 -5.13 -8.52
CA ARG A 64 -8.32 -5.58 -9.78
C ARG A 64 -8.10 -4.60 -10.92
N ALA A 65 -8.20 -3.29 -10.66
CA ALA A 65 -7.96 -2.26 -11.66
C ALA A 65 -6.50 -2.28 -12.13
N VAL A 66 -5.53 -2.48 -11.23
CA VAL A 66 -4.11 -2.68 -11.61
C VAL A 66 -3.97 -3.84 -12.60
N ARG A 67 -4.65 -4.96 -12.34
CA ARG A 67 -4.63 -6.13 -13.23
C ARG A 67 -5.29 -5.87 -14.59
N THR A 68 -6.44 -5.22 -14.60
CA THR A 68 -7.25 -5.05 -15.82
C THR A 68 -6.84 -3.86 -16.67
N ASP A 69 -6.33 -2.79 -16.05
CA ASP A 69 -6.17 -1.49 -16.69
C ASP A 69 -4.68 -1.12 -16.90
N LEU A 70 -3.79 -1.53 -15.98
CA LEU A 70 -2.37 -1.19 -16.07
C LEU A 70 -1.50 -2.26 -16.75
N HIS A 71 -1.95 -3.53 -16.77
CA HIS A 71 -1.22 -4.66 -17.37
C HIS A 71 0.30 -4.64 -17.09
N PRO A 72 0.72 -4.69 -15.81
CA PRO A 72 2.13 -4.57 -15.45
C PRO A 72 2.96 -5.69 -16.10
N ASP A 73 4.22 -5.37 -16.42
CA ASP A 73 5.15 -6.33 -17.01
C ASP A 73 5.29 -7.56 -16.10
N ALA A 74 5.09 -8.75 -16.66
CA ALA A 74 5.13 -10.01 -15.92
C ALA A 74 6.51 -10.32 -15.34
N SER A 75 7.58 -9.70 -15.86
CA SER A 75 8.93 -9.79 -15.28
C SER A 75 9.06 -9.04 -13.97
N VAL A 76 8.25 -7.98 -13.77
CA VAL A 76 8.27 -7.14 -12.57
C VAL A 76 7.19 -7.55 -11.59
N LEU A 77 5.97 -7.82 -12.08
CA LEU A 77 4.84 -8.23 -11.27
C LEU A 77 4.07 -9.37 -11.94
N PRO A 78 4.44 -10.63 -11.68
CA PRO A 78 3.80 -11.79 -12.28
C PRO A 78 2.30 -11.87 -11.95
N GLY A 79 1.50 -12.39 -12.87
CA GLY A 79 0.05 -12.57 -12.66
C GLY A 79 -0.29 -13.42 -11.43
N THR A 80 0.55 -14.40 -11.09
CA THR A 80 0.40 -15.23 -9.88
C THR A 80 0.63 -14.43 -8.60
N ALA A 81 1.51 -13.43 -8.60
CA ALA A 81 1.70 -12.52 -7.48
C ALA A 81 0.47 -11.64 -7.29
N LEU A 82 -0.07 -11.08 -8.38
CA LEU A 82 -1.33 -10.32 -8.36
C LEU A 82 -2.51 -11.16 -7.84
N ASP A 83 -2.61 -12.43 -8.23
CA ASP A 83 -3.64 -13.34 -7.73
C ASP A 83 -3.53 -13.52 -6.21
N ARG A 84 -2.32 -13.77 -5.70
CA ARG A 84 -2.08 -13.87 -4.24
C ARG A 84 -2.39 -12.59 -3.50
N GLN A 85 -2.06 -11.42 -4.07
CA GLN A 85 -2.37 -10.12 -3.48
C GLN A 85 -3.88 -9.91 -3.37
N VAL A 86 -4.64 -10.25 -4.41
CA VAL A 86 -6.11 -10.19 -4.40
C VAL A 86 -6.69 -11.15 -3.37
N ASP A 87 -6.16 -12.38 -3.29
CA ASP A 87 -6.62 -13.38 -2.33
C ASP A 87 -6.32 -12.97 -0.87
N ALA A 88 -5.17 -12.35 -0.62
CA ALA A 88 -4.78 -11.87 0.70
C ALA A 88 -5.62 -10.69 1.21
N LEU A 89 -6.09 -9.82 0.30
CA LEU A 89 -7.07 -8.76 0.63
C LEU A 89 -8.47 -9.33 0.94
N GLY A 90 -8.66 -10.64 0.77
CA GLY A 90 -9.81 -11.37 1.24
C GLY A 90 -10.90 -11.57 0.19
N PRO A 91 -12.07 -12.08 0.60
CA PRO A 91 -13.08 -12.57 -0.32
C PRO A 91 -13.69 -11.46 -1.18
N ALA A 92 -14.11 -11.83 -2.39
CA ALA A 92 -14.84 -10.94 -3.28
C ALA A 92 -16.10 -10.36 -2.63
N ALA A 93 -16.40 -9.11 -2.99
CA ALA A 93 -17.62 -8.43 -2.58
C ALA A 93 -18.87 -9.24 -2.94
N THR A 94 -19.75 -9.43 -1.97
CA THR A 94 -21.12 -9.89 -2.27
C THR A 94 -21.91 -8.78 -2.98
N PRO A 95 -22.95 -9.10 -3.79
CA PRO A 95 -23.73 -8.08 -4.50
C PRO A 95 -24.36 -7.01 -3.60
N SER A 96 -24.69 -7.35 -2.35
CA SER A 96 -25.24 -6.42 -1.36
C SER A 96 -24.17 -5.46 -0.82
N GLN A 97 -22.92 -5.93 -0.66
CA GLN A 97 -21.79 -5.08 -0.28
C GLN A 97 -21.43 -4.09 -1.39
N VAL A 98 -21.43 -4.53 -2.66
CA VAL A 98 -21.22 -3.65 -3.82
C VAL A 98 -22.25 -2.52 -3.85
N ARG A 99 -23.54 -2.86 -3.67
CA ARG A 99 -24.61 -1.85 -3.67
C ARG A 99 -24.39 -0.80 -2.57
N ARG A 100 -24.10 -1.22 -1.33
CA ARG A 100 -23.84 -0.30 -0.22
C ARG A 100 -22.59 0.54 -0.42
N LEU A 101 -21.55 -0.03 -1.02
CA LEU A 101 -20.34 0.70 -1.35
C LEU A 101 -20.67 1.80 -2.38
N GLY A 102 -21.53 1.50 -3.36
CA GLY A 102 -22.08 2.48 -4.31
C GLY A 102 -22.96 3.54 -3.64
N ASP A 103 -23.81 3.17 -2.69
CA ASP A 103 -24.65 4.11 -1.91
C ASP A 103 -23.81 5.10 -1.09
N ARG A 104 -22.57 4.74 -0.72
CA ARG A 104 -21.58 5.64 -0.10
C ARG A 104 -20.90 6.60 -1.09
N GLY A 105 -21.32 6.62 -2.36
CA GLY A 105 -20.78 7.52 -3.39
C GLY A 105 -19.43 7.08 -3.96
N ASN A 106 -19.08 5.79 -3.84
CA ASN A 106 -17.80 5.31 -4.32
C ASN A 106 -17.85 4.93 -5.81
N ALA A 107 -17.17 5.71 -6.63
CA ALA A 107 -16.84 5.31 -8.00
C ALA A 107 -15.72 4.25 -8.00
N ALA A 108 -15.63 3.49 -9.09
CA ALA A 108 -14.47 2.63 -9.30
C ALA A 108 -13.19 3.49 -9.32
N PRO A 109 -12.10 3.06 -8.66
CA PRO A 109 -10.85 3.79 -8.68
C PRO A 109 -10.32 3.87 -10.10
N ALA A 110 -10.00 5.08 -10.57
CA ALA A 110 -9.16 5.26 -11.74
C ALA A 110 -7.70 5.13 -11.29
N VAL A 111 -7.00 4.10 -11.74
CA VAL A 111 -5.58 3.91 -11.47
C VAL A 111 -4.78 4.26 -12.72
N SER A 112 -3.83 5.16 -12.58
CA SER A 112 -3.00 5.64 -13.70
C SER A 112 -1.59 5.05 -13.72
N SER A 113 -1.11 4.56 -12.57
CA SER A 113 0.20 3.94 -12.39
C SER A 113 0.20 3.02 -11.15
N LEU A 114 1.26 2.22 -11.00
CA LEU A 114 1.48 1.41 -9.79
C LEU A 114 1.67 2.28 -8.53
N ASP A 115 2.29 3.44 -8.67
CA ASP A 115 2.44 4.39 -7.57
C ASP A 115 1.10 4.97 -7.12
N ASP A 116 0.26 5.38 -8.07
CA ASP A 116 -1.07 5.89 -7.79
C ASP A 116 -1.95 4.81 -7.13
N ALA A 117 -1.86 3.57 -7.61
CA ALA A 117 -2.54 2.44 -6.98
C ALA A 117 -2.07 2.18 -5.54
N ALA A 118 -0.76 2.24 -5.28
CA ALA A 118 -0.20 2.08 -3.93
C ALA A 118 -0.59 3.24 -3.00
N ASP A 119 -0.62 4.46 -3.52
CA ASP A 119 -1.09 5.65 -2.79
C ASP A 119 -2.58 5.59 -2.49
N GLN A 120 -3.39 4.96 -3.36
CA GLN A 120 -4.78 4.66 -3.06
C GLN A 120 -4.90 3.65 -1.92
N LEU A 121 -4.09 2.58 -1.89
CA LEU A 121 -4.08 1.65 -0.75
C LEU A 121 -3.71 2.34 0.57
N ARG A 122 -2.72 3.24 0.56
CA ARG A 122 -2.37 4.06 1.73
C ARG A 122 -3.57 4.87 2.22
N ARG A 123 -4.29 5.56 1.31
CA ARG A 123 -5.46 6.37 1.68
C ARG A 123 -6.58 5.53 2.31
N GLU A 124 -6.83 4.34 1.77
CA GLU A 124 -7.84 3.43 2.35
C GLU A 124 -7.39 2.92 3.72
N ALA A 125 -6.12 2.53 3.87
CA ALA A 125 -5.56 2.04 5.12
C ALA A 125 -5.59 3.06 6.27
N GLY A 126 -5.60 4.36 5.97
CA GLY A 126 -5.76 5.43 6.96
C GLY A 126 -7.12 5.42 7.67
N THR A 127 -8.11 4.66 7.16
CA THR A 127 -9.42 4.50 7.79
C THR A 127 -9.63 3.13 8.44
N VAL A 128 -8.67 2.22 8.28
CA VAL A 128 -8.76 0.82 8.72
C VAL A 128 -8.35 0.71 10.18
N GLN A 129 -9.19 0.17 11.04
CA GLN A 129 -8.85 -0.16 12.43
C GLN A 129 -8.14 -1.52 12.54
N ASP A 130 -8.43 -2.44 11.62
CA ASP A 130 -7.81 -3.77 11.57
C ASP A 130 -6.32 -3.72 11.15
N GLY A 131 -5.42 -3.97 12.10
CA GLY A 131 -3.98 -3.98 11.88
C GLY A 131 -3.50 -5.00 10.83
N ASP A 132 -4.12 -6.18 10.75
CA ASP A 132 -3.73 -7.22 9.79
C ASP A 132 -4.14 -6.84 8.36
N LEU A 133 -5.30 -6.18 8.22
CA LEU A 133 -5.72 -5.63 6.93
C LEU A 133 -4.79 -4.48 6.51
N ALA A 134 -4.44 -3.58 7.43
CA ALA A 134 -3.54 -2.48 7.15
C ALA A 134 -2.14 -2.95 6.73
N SER A 135 -1.59 -3.96 7.41
CA SER A 135 -0.28 -4.55 7.06
C SER A 135 -0.32 -5.28 5.72
N THR A 136 -1.45 -5.92 5.39
CA THR A 136 -1.66 -6.55 4.08
C THR A 136 -1.67 -5.48 2.98
N MET A 137 -2.43 -4.39 3.16
CA MET A 137 -2.42 -3.26 2.22
C MET A 137 -1.02 -2.64 2.09
N ALA A 138 -0.29 -2.51 3.21
CA ALA A 138 1.09 -2.01 3.24
C ALA A 138 2.04 -2.87 2.44
N SER A 139 2.00 -4.20 2.63
CA SER A 139 2.85 -5.14 1.90
C SER A 139 2.59 -5.09 0.39
N VAL A 140 1.32 -5.04 -0.01
CA VAL A 140 0.93 -4.91 -1.43
C VAL A 140 1.44 -3.59 -2.02
N ALA A 141 1.20 -2.48 -1.35
CA ALA A 141 1.65 -1.16 -1.79
C ALA A 141 3.18 -1.05 -1.88
N ALA A 142 3.92 -1.61 -0.91
CA ALA A 142 5.38 -1.67 -0.94
C ALA A 142 5.89 -2.40 -2.19
N SER A 143 5.29 -3.54 -2.54
CA SER A 143 5.66 -4.27 -3.77
C SER A 143 5.36 -3.48 -5.05
N TRP A 144 4.29 -2.67 -5.07
CA TRP A 144 3.96 -1.84 -6.22
C TRP A 144 4.85 -0.61 -6.36
N TRP A 145 5.22 0.04 -5.25
CA TRP A 145 6.22 1.13 -5.25
C TRP A 145 7.61 0.62 -5.64
N ALA A 146 7.98 -0.60 -5.25
CA ALA A 146 9.19 -1.25 -5.74
C ALA A 146 9.08 -1.51 -7.25
N ALA A 147 8.03 -2.20 -7.70
CA ALA A 147 7.80 -2.50 -9.11
C ALA A 147 7.80 -1.26 -10.03
N SER A 148 7.31 -0.11 -9.56
CA SER A 148 7.32 1.14 -10.33
C SER A 148 8.72 1.67 -10.63
N VAL A 149 9.68 1.44 -9.73
CA VAL A 149 11.10 1.76 -9.94
C VAL A 149 11.67 0.94 -11.09
N THR A 150 11.45 -0.37 -11.08
CA THR A 150 11.96 -1.29 -12.11
C THR A 150 11.38 -0.95 -13.49
N ALA A 151 10.08 -0.65 -13.57
CA ALA A 151 9.42 -0.24 -14.81
C ALA A 151 9.98 1.07 -15.39
N SER A 152 10.35 2.02 -14.52
CA SER A 152 10.96 3.30 -14.92
C SER A 152 12.42 3.15 -15.37
N GLY A 153 13.14 2.16 -14.84
CA GLY A 153 14.50 1.82 -15.28
C GLY A 153 14.52 1.17 -16.67
N SER A 154 13.62 0.21 -16.90
CA SER A 154 13.55 -0.57 -18.16
C SER A 154 13.19 0.28 -19.38
N THR A 155 12.42 1.35 -19.22
CA THR A 155 12.05 2.29 -20.30
C THR A 155 13.24 3.15 -20.75
N SER A 156 14.17 3.44 -19.85
CA SER A 156 15.42 4.16 -20.16
C SER A 156 16.43 3.26 -20.89
N SER A 157 16.45 1.96 -20.58
CA SER A 157 17.37 0.98 -21.19
C SER A 157 16.92 0.52 -22.59
N HIS A 158 15.62 0.50 -22.90
CA HIS A 158 15.11 0.13 -24.23
C HIS A 158 15.26 1.21 -25.31
N SER A 159 15.53 2.46 -24.93
CA SER A 159 15.77 3.54 -25.89
C SER A 159 17.22 3.61 -26.40
N ALA A 160 18.14 2.82 -25.83
CA ALA A 160 19.55 2.80 -26.21
C ALA A 160 19.93 1.63 -27.15
N ALA A 161 18.97 0.79 -27.56
CA ALA A 161 19.23 -0.44 -28.32
C ALA A 161 18.42 -0.56 -29.63
N GLN A 162 18.23 0.54 -30.36
CA GLN A 162 17.89 0.50 -31.79
C GLN A 162 18.94 1.25 -32.61
N ASP A 163 20.07 0.57 -32.84
CA ASP A 163 20.70 0.56 -34.16
C ASP A 163 21.74 -0.56 -34.22
N PRO A 164 21.50 -1.58 -35.07
CA PRO A 164 22.60 -2.09 -35.84
C PRO A 164 22.25 -2.20 -37.33
N ALA A 165 23.09 -1.52 -38.11
CA ALA A 165 23.50 -1.88 -39.46
C ALA A 165 22.42 -1.90 -40.56
N SER A 166 22.39 -0.81 -41.34
CA SER A 166 22.35 -0.92 -42.80
C SER A 166 23.62 -0.31 -43.39
N SER A 167 24.67 -1.14 -43.46
CA SER A 167 25.80 -0.88 -44.34
C SER A 167 25.42 -1.27 -45.77
N GLY A 168 25.26 -0.27 -46.63
CA GLY A 168 25.22 -0.41 -48.09
C GLY A 168 26.11 0.65 -48.71
N ASN A 169 27.28 0.23 -49.17
CA ASN A 169 28.35 1.05 -49.75
C ASN A 169 27.90 1.93 -50.95
N GLY A 170 28.43 3.16 -50.99
CA GLY A 170 28.49 4.01 -52.18
C GLY A 170 29.51 5.15 -52.01
N SER A 171 30.63 5.04 -52.72
CA SER A 171 31.87 5.85 -52.68
C SER A 171 31.74 7.38 -52.90
N PRO A 172 32.81 8.16 -52.59
CA PRO A 172 32.75 9.60 -52.40
C PRO A 172 33.19 10.41 -53.64
N GLY A 173 32.77 11.67 -53.70
CA GLY A 173 33.32 12.67 -54.62
C GLY A 173 32.91 14.09 -54.25
N SER A 174 33.93 14.91 -53.90
CA SER A 174 34.11 16.37 -54.05
C SER A 174 32.87 17.24 -54.28
N SER A 175 32.68 18.41 -53.65
CA SER A 175 33.63 19.51 -53.41
C SER A 175 32.87 20.66 -52.75
N GLY A 176 33.56 21.56 -52.03
CA GLY A 176 33.08 22.95 -51.90
C GLY A 176 33.40 23.65 -50.59
N SER A 177 34.63 24.15 -50.50
CA SER A 177 35.14 25.07 -49.48
C SER A 177 34.30 26.35 -49.27
N SER A 178 34.13 26.68 -47.99
CA SER A 178 34.29 27.99 -47.32
C SER A 178 34.07 29.31 -48.08
N GLY A 179 33.25 30.18 -47.47
CA GLY A 179 33.25 31.63 -47.68
C GLY A 179 32.75 32.36 -46.43
N SER A 180 33.61 33.24 -45.89
CA SER A 180 33.44 34.03 -44.66
C SER A 180 32.68 35.34 -44.90
N SER A 181 32.25 35.96 -43.79
CA SER A 181 32.22 37.41 -43.51
C SER A 181 30.89 38.20 -43.56
N ASP A 182 30.55 38.69 -42.36
CA ASP A 182 30.31 40.09 -41.96
C ASP A 182 28.94 40.79 -42.13
N ASP A 183 28.42 41.20 -40.96
CA ASP A 183 27.73 42.44 -40.55
C ASP A 183 26.93 43.30 -41.55
N SER A 184 25.67 43.59 -41.20
CA SER A 184 25.19 44.96 -40.88
C SER A 184 23.69 45.05 -40.57
N ALA A 185 23.38 46.02 -39.70
CA ALA A 185 22.12 46.46 -39.10
C ALA A 185 20.93 46.76 -40.04
N VAL A 186 19.71 46.86 -39.47
CA VAL A 186 18.90 48.10 -39.38
C VAL A 186 17.54 47.84 -38.69
N ALA A 187 17.11 48.87 -37.95
CA ALA A 187 15.91 49.01 -37.12
C ALA A 187 14.57 48.98 -37.86
N GLY A 188 13.47 48.79 -37.12
CA GLY A 188 12.10 48.95 -37.60
C GLY A 188 11.07 48.88 -36.47
N ASP A 189 10.84 50.03 -35.86
CA ASP A 189 9.82 50.37 -34.87
C ASP A 189 8.39 50.22 -35.43
N SER A 190 7.43 49.77 -34.61
CA SER A 190 6.00 50.06 -34.78
C SER A 190 5.23 49.85 -33.48
N ASP A 191 4.94 51.01 -32.91
CA ASP A 191 4.13 51.38 -31.76
C ASP A 191 2.64 50.99 -31.83
N SER A 192 2.04 50.89 -30.62
CA SER A 192 0.71 51.42 -30.24
C SER A 192 -0.56 50.76 -30.84
N THR A 193 -1.71 50.56 -30.17
CA THR A 193 -2.34 51.10 -28.94
C THR A 193 -3.64 50.30 -28.68
N GLY A 194 -4.12 50.26 -27.43
CA GLY A 194 -5.48 49.80 -27.12
C GLY A 194 -5.79 49.78 -25.63
N ALA A 195 -6.52 50.80 -25.16
CA ALA A 195 -6.62 51.23 -23.77
C ALA A 195 -7.72 50.58 -22.90
N SER A 196 -7.38 50.51 -21.60
CA SER A 196 -8.15 50.63 -20.35
C SER A 196 -9.69 50.71 -20.31
N SER A 197 -10.26 50.00 -19.32
CA SER A 197 -11.31 50.56 -18.46
C SER A 197 -11.31 49.97 -17.05
N ALA A 198 -11.62 50.85 -16.09
CA ALA A 198 -11.42 50.75 -14.66
C ALA A 198 -12.62 50.15 -13.90
N ARG A 199 -12.38 49.69 -12.66
CA ARG A 199 -13.31 49.93 -11.54
C ARG A 199 -12.64 49.72 -10.18
N GLY A 200 -12.62 50.78 -9.38
CA GLY A 200 -12.33 50.74 -7.95
C GLY A 200 -13.51 50.17 -7.16
N THR A 201 -13.21 49.60 -6.00
CA THR A 201 -14.21 49.27 -4.98
C THR A 201 -13.71 49.69 -3.61
N ASP A 202 -14.66 50.22 -2.84
CA ASP A 202 -14.54 50.88 -1.57
C ASP A 202 -14.05 49.99 -0.43
N LYS A 203 -13.27 50.59 0.48
CA LYS A 203 -12.91 50.04 1.78
C LYS A 203 -13.98 50.43 2.80
N THR A 204 -14.66 49.46 3.40
CA THR A 204 -15.35 49.63 4.68
C THR A 204 -15.01 48.45 5.58
N SER A 205 -14.33 48.77 6.69
CA SER A 205 -13.85 47.84 7.71
C SER A 205 -14.99 47.01 8.32
N THR A 206 -14.79 45.69 8.39
CA THR A 206 -15.41 44.82 9.39
C THR A 206 -14.28 44.05 10.07
N ALA A 207 -14.19 44.19 11.38
CA ALA A 207 -13.13 43.64 12.22
C ALA A 207 -13.17 42.10 12.20
N ALA A 208 -12.05 41.49 11.81
CA ALA A 208 -11.81 40.07 12.00
C ALA A 208 -11.46 39.81 13.47
N SER A 209 -12.21 38.88 14.10
CA SER A 209 -11.82 38.29 15.37
C SER A 209 -10.56 37.44 15.17
N PRO A 210 -9.63 37.38 16.15
CA PRO A 210 -8.41 36.61 16.01
C PRO A 210 -8.75 35.10 15.96
N GLU A 211 -8.26 34.44 14.92
CA GLU A 211 -8.22 32.99 14.80
C GLU A 211 -7.56 32.39 16.05
N ALA A 212 -8.25 31.44 16.68
CA ALA A 212 -7.66 30.58 17.68
C ALA A 212 -6.50 29.81 17.06
N PRO A 213 -5.38 29.61 17.77
CA PRO A 213 -4.27 28.82 17.23
C PRO A 213 -4.74 27.42 16.89
N ALA A 214 -4.27 26.91 15.75
CA ALA A 214 -4.49 25.55 15.28
C ALA A 214 -4.26 24.56 16.43
N SER A 215 -5.21 23.64 16.61
CA SER A 215 -5.09 22.54 17.56
C SER A 215 -3.75 21.82 17.36
N PRO A 216 -3.03 21.46 18.43
CA PRO A 216 -1.83 20.66 18.30
C PRO A 216 -2.16 19.34 17.63
N THR A 217 -1.32 18.95 16.67
CA THR A 217 -1.25 17.59 16.11
C THR A 217 -1.36 16.58 17.25
N PRO A 218 -2.17 15.51 17.14
CA PRO A 218 -2.27 14.52 18.21
C PRO A 218 -0.86 14.01 18.55
N LEU A 219 -0.46 14.22 19.80
CA LEU A 219 0.76 13.64 20.37
C LEU A 219 0.59 12.12 20.34
N ARG A 220 1.49 11.42 19.63
CA ARG A 220 1.59 9.96 19.64
C ARG A 220 1.50 9.45 21.07
N THR A 221 0.61 8.49 21.30
CA THR A 221 0.44 7.85 22.61
C THR A 221 1.27 6.57 22.74
N SER A 222 2.05 6.19 21.72
CA SER A 222 2.87 4.98 21.75
C SER A 222 4.11 5.15 22.63
N GLU A 223 3.97 4.77 23.90
CA GLU A 223 5.08 4.61 24.82
C GLU A 223 5.87 3.35 24.45
N CYS A 224 6.92 3.52 23.63
CA CYS A 224 7.98 2.53 23.40
C CYS A 224 7.51 1.10 23.06
N GLU A 225 6.51 0.95 22.19
CA GLU A 225 6.08 -0.37 21.75
C GLU A 225 7.21 -1.11 21.01
N THR A 226 7.36 -2.41 21.31
CA THR A 226 8.49 -3.20 20.81
C THR A 226 8.52 -3.32 19.29
N THR A 227 7.36 -3.31 18.63
CA THR A 227 7.27 -3.47 17.17
C THR A 227 7.68 -2.19 16.44
N GLU A 228 7.18 -1.04 16.89
CA GLU A 228 7.56 0.27 16.36
C GLU A 228 9.04 0.57 16.62
N LEU A 229 9.53 0.26 17.83
CA LEU A 229 10.93 0.39 18.19
C LEU A 229 11.85 -0.48 17.30
N ALA A 230 11.44 -1.73 17.03
CA ALA A 230 12.17 -2.61 16.13
C ALA A 230 12.21 -2.06 14.69
N ALA A 231 11.14 -1.43 14.23
CA ALA A 231 11.11 -0.79 12.91
C ALA A 231 12.01 0.43 12.82
N VAL A 232 12.02 1.30 13.84
CA VAL A 232 12.99 2.43 13.90
C VAL A 232 14.43 1.91 13.95
N THR A 233 14.69 0.84 14.69
CA THR A 233 16.02 0.20 14.75
C THR A 233 16.44 -0.34 13.38
N ALA A 234 15.52 -0.94 12.63
CA ALA A 234 15.80 -1.44 11.29
C ALA A 234 16.04 -0.29 10.28
N LEU A 235 15.29 0.82 10.38
CA LEU A 235 15.52 2.03 9.59
C LEU A 235 16.89 2.64 9.86
N ASP A 236 17.29 2.72 11.14
CA ASP A 236 18.62 3.20 11.54
C ASP A 236 19.74 2.30 11.01
N ARG A 237 19.59 0.99 11.13
CA ARG A 237 20.55 0.02 10.57
C ARG A 237 20.67 0.14 9.05
N ALA A 238 19.55 0.32 8.35
CA ALA A 238 19.55 0.48 6.90
C ALA A 238 20.25 1.78 6.47
N ALA A 239 19.99 2.89 7.16
CA ALA A 239 20.68 4.15 6.95
C ALA A 239 22.19 4.02 7.20
N PHE A 240 22.59 3.40 8.32
CA PHE A 240 23.99 3.13 8.66
C PHE A 240 24.69 2.27 7.61
N THR A 241 24.04 1.22 7.13
CA THR A 241 24.60 0.33 6.09
C THR A 241 24.78 1.07 4.78
N ALA A 242 23.82 1.93 4.39
CA ALA A 242 23.95 2.78 3.21
C ALA A 242 25.11 3.79 3.35
N GLU A 243 25.28 4.44 4.51
CA GLU A 243 26.43 5.33 4.75
C GLU A 243 27.77 4.59 4.66
N ALA A 244 27.84 3.39 5.23
CA ALA A 244 29.04 2.56 5.12
C ALA A 244 29.33 2.18 3.66
N ALA A 245 28.30 1.83 2.88
CA ALA A 245 28.42 1.49 1.47
C ALA A 245 28.89 2.69 0.64
N GLN A 246 28.40 3.89 0.94
CA GLN A 246 28.79 5.13 0.26
C GLN A 246 30.30 5.38 0.34
N ALA A 247 30.93 5.04 1.47
CA ALA A 247 32.37 5.18 1.65
C ALA A 247 33.22 4.17 0.83
N ARG A 248 32.58 3.17 0.20
CA ARG A 248 33.24 2.08 -0.55
C ARG A 248 32.99 2.13 -2.04
N LEU A 249 31.90 2.76 -2.48
CA LEU A 249 31.51 2.79 -3.88
C LEU A 249 32.23 3.90 -4.65
N SER A 250 32.64 3.57 -5.87
CA SER A 250 33.08 4.56 -6.85
C SER A 250 31.86 5.32 -7.41
N PRO A 251 32.04 6.57 -7.89
CA PRO A 251 30.95 7.34 -8.47
C PRO A 251 30.20 6.60 -9.60
N GLY A 252 28.87 6.71 -9.60
CA GLY A 252 27.98 6.07 -10.56
C GLY A 252 26.60 5.81 -9.95
N ALA A 253 25.70 5.21 -10.74
CA ALA A 253 24.30 5.04 -10.36
C ALA A 253 24.09 4.31 -9.02
N ALA A 254 24.91 3.29 -8.72
CA ALA A 254 24.86 2.58 -7.45
C ALA A 254 25.27 3.48 -6.26
N ALA A 255 26.31 4.31 -6.43
CA ALA A 255 26.72 5.26 -5.40
C ALA A 255 25.66 6.36 -5.18
N ASP A 256 25.02 6.82 -6.26
CA ASP A 256 23.93 7.80 -6.17
C ASP A 256 22.70 7.22 -5.46
N ALA A 257 22.32 5.97 -5.77
CA ALA A 257 21.23 5.27 -5.09
C ALA A 257 21.51 5.05 -3.61
N VAL A 258 22.73 4.64 -3.25
CA VAL A 258 23.15 4.48 -1.85
C VAL A 258 23.16 5.82 -1.12
N ALA A 259 23.64 6.89 -1.77
CA ALA A 259 23.62 8.23 -1.19
C ALA A 259 22.19 8.70 -0.92
N ALA A 260 21.26 8.48 -1.86
CA ALA A 260 19.84 8.79 -1.68
C ALA A 260 19.23 8.00 -0.51
N ALA A 261 19.45 6.69 -0.45
CA ALA A 261 18.95 5.84 0.64
C ALA A 261 19.46 6.29 2.02
N SER A 262 20.75 6.66 2.12
CA SER A 262 21.31 7.21 3.36
C SER A 262 20.69 8.55 3.76
N ALA A 263 20.38 9.41 2.77
CA ALA A 263 19.77 10.71 3.02
C ALA A 263 18.31 10.56 3.47
N HIS A 264 17.52 9.74 2.79
CA HIS A 264 16.13 9.46 3.17
C HIS A 264 16.05 8.86 4.58
N GLY A 265 16.90 7.88 4.92
CA GLY A 265 16.94 7.30 6.26
C GLY A 265 17.25 8.34 7.35
N ARG A 266 18.21 9.24 7.10
CA ARG A 266 18.51 10.35 8.01
C ARG A 266 17.37 11.34 8.16
N ASP A 267 16.66 11.64 7.07
CA ASP A 267 15.56 12.61 7.10
C ASP A 267 14.36 12.02 7.86
N LEU A 268 14.01 10.76 7.62
CA LEU A 268 12.98 10.03 8.39
C LEU A 268 13.26 10.04 9.90
N LEU A 269 14.52 9.80 10.29
CA LEU A 269 14.93 9.77 11.70
C LEU A 269 15.01 11.16 12.37
N ARG A 270 14.85 12.25 11.61
CA ARG A 270 14.81 13.63 12.14
C ARG A 270 13.41 14.18 12.29
N GLU A 271 12.39 13.48 11.81
CA GLU A 271 11.02 13.95 11.88
C GLU A 271 10.48 13.95 13.31
N ASP A 272 9.67 14.96 13.64
CA ASP A 272 9.05 15.07 14.97
C ASP A 272 8.16 13.87 15.31
N ALA A 273 7.62 13.18 14.28
CA ALA A 273 6.79 12.00 14.43
C ALA A 273 7.50 10.82 15.12
N VAL A 274 8.82 10.67 14.95
CA VAL A 274 9.59 9.55 15.54
C VAL A 274 10.29 9.95 16.85
N ALA A 275 10.33 11.25 17.19
CA ALA A 275 11.01 11.75 18.39
C ALA A 275 10.65 11.01 19.70
N PRO A 276 9.38 10.63 19.97
CA PRO A 276 9.04 9.84 21.16
C PRO A 276 9.73 8.47 21.18
N LEU A 277 9.77 7.76 20.04
CA LEU A 277 10.40 6.44 19.91
C LEU A 277 11.92 6.51 20.06
N LEU A 278 12.55 7.61 19.63
CA LEU A 278 13.98 7.83 19.82
C LEU A 278 14.38 8.03 21.28
N SER A 279 13.44 8.40 22.15
CA SER A 279 13.69 8.63 23.58
C SER A 279 13.56 7.37 24.46
N CYS A 280 13.19 6.24 23.85
CA CYS A 280 13.04 4.96 24.53
C CYS A 280 14.37 4.38 25.03
N ASP A 281 14.30 3.54 26.07
CA ASP A 281 15.44 2.79 26.61
C ASP A 281 15.21 1.27 26.40
N PRO A 282 16.09 0.54 25.69
CA PRO A 282 17.29 1.04 25.00
C PRO A 282 16.96 1.94 23.79
N PRO A 283 17.85 2.89 23.45
CA PRO A 283 17.65 3.74 22.29
C PRO A 283 17.65 2.88 21.01
N PRO A 284 16.70 3.08 20.08
CA PRO A 284 16.65 2.31 18.84
C PRO A 284 17.79 2.67 17.88
N VAL A 285 18.32 3.89 18.01
CA VAL A 285 19.45 4.38 17.22
C VAL A 285 20.75 4.03 17.92
N ALA A 286 21.66 3.38 17.20
CA ALA A 286 22.94 2.95 17.74
C ALA A 286 24.09 3.75 17.11
N ALA A 287 25.15 3.99 17.89
CA ALA A 287 26.39 4.59 17.37
C ALA A 287 27.11 3.70 16.35
N ARG A 288 26.76 2.40 16.30
CA ARG A 288 27.30 1.42 15.36
C ARG A 288 26.31 0.26 15.17
N HIS A 289 26.28 -0.27 13.95
CA HIS A 289 25.67 -1.57 13.65
C HIS A 289 26.70 -2.53 13.09
N GLU A 290 26.43 -3.83 13.24
CA GLU A 290 27.16 -4.84 12.47
C GLU A 290 26.72 -4.76 11.01
N LEU A 291 27.67 -4.82 10.09
CA LEU A 291 27.39 -4.78 8.65
C LEU A 291 26.88 -6.14 8.16
N PRO A 292 25.94 -6.18 7.20
CA PRO A 292 25.42 -7.42 6.65
C PRO A 292 26.52 -8.34 6.07
N SER A 293 26.25 -9.64 6.07
CA SER A 293 27.11 -10.60 5.40
C SER A 293 27.24 -10.26 3.91
N GLY A 294 28.45 -10.33 3.35
CA GLY A 294 28.65 -10.01 1.93
C GLY A 294 28.86 -8.53 1.62
N PHE A 295 28.73 -7.63 2.60
CA PHE A 295 28.97 -6.18 2.43
C PHE A 295 30.31 -5.86 1.76
N HIS A 296 31.38 -6.60 2.07
CA HIS A 296 32.69 -6.38 1.46
C HIS A 296 32.77 -6.79 -0.01
N GLY A 297 31.91 -7.71 -0.46
CA GLY A 297 31.83 -8.16 -1.85
C GLY A 297 30.97 -7.24 -2.70
N ASP A 298 29.78 -6.89 -2.20
CA ASP A 298 28.85 -5.97 -2.86
C ASP A 298 28.18 -5.04 -1.82
N PRO A 299 28.75 -3.84 -1.59
CA PRO A 299 28.19 -2.88 -0.64
C PRO A 299 26.80 -2.35 -1.03
N ALA A 300 26.48 -2.28 -2.33
CA ALA A 300 25.20 -1.76 -2.80
C ALA A 300 24.09 -2.78 -2.55
N ALA A 301 24.32 -4.04 -2.92
CA ALA A 301 23.38 -5.13 -2.65
C ALA A 301 23.15 -5.32 -1.13
N ALA A 302 24.22 -5.26 -0.32
CA ALA A 302 24.08 -5.34 1.15
C ALA A 302 23.27 -4.17 1.75
N ALA A 303 23.37 -2.96 1.17
CA ALA A 303 22.50 -1.86 1.54
C ALA A 303 21.05 -2.10 1.10
N GLY A 304 20.83 -2.70 -0.07
CA GLY A 304 19.51 -3.14 -0.52
C GLY A 304 18.87 -4.16 0.42
N GLU A 305 19.61 -5.20 0.83
CA GLU A 305 19.16 -6.20 1.81
C GLU A 305 18.75 -5.55 3.14
N ALA A 306 19.53 -4.59 3.64
CA ALA A 306 19.16 -3.84 4.84
C ALA A 306 17.88 -3.00 4.67
N GLN A 307 17.64 -2.44 3.47
CA GLN A 307 16.38 -1.76 3.15
C GLN A 307 15.19 -2.73 3.05
N HIS A 308 15.39 -3.97 2.59
CA HIS A 308 14.38 -5.02 2.63
C HIS A 308 14.00 -5.36 4.08
N GLU A 309 14.98 -5.56 4.97
CA GLU A 309 14.74 -5.79 6.39
C GLU A 309 13.93 -4.63 7.01
N ALA A 310 14.30 -3.39 6.69
CA ALA A 310 13.58 -2.20 7.15
C ALA A 310 12.14 -2.16 6.62
N THR A 311 11.92 -2.48 5.34
CA THR A 311 10.58 -2.56 4.72
C THR A 311 9.70 -3.55 5.47
N GLU A 312 10.19 -4.74 5.78
CA GLU A 312 9.43 -5.76 6.53
C GLU A 312 9.14 -5.34 7.97
N ALA A 313 10.07 -4.66 8.63
CA ALA A 313 9.87 -4.14 9.97
C ALA A 313 8.83 -3.01 9.98
N VAL A 314 8.85 -2.11 8.99
CA VAL A 314 7.86 -1.04 8.83
C VAL A 314 6.46 -1.60 8.56
N VAL A 315 6.31 -2.65 7.74
CA VAL A 315 5.03 -3.34 7.54
C VAL A 315 4.45 -3.85 8.87
N ARG A 316 5.30 -4.42 9.74
CA ARG A 316 4.88 -4.86 11.09
C ARG A 316 4.49 -3.69 11.98
N ALA A 317 5.20 -2.56 11.89
CA ALA A 317 4.84 -1.34 12.62
C ALA A 317 3.48 -0.81 12.16
N VAL A 318 3.18 -0.77 10.86
CA VAL A 318 1.85 -0.38 10.34
C VAL A 318 0.73 -1.21 10.98
N ALA A 319 0.96 -2.51 11.19
CA ALA A 319 -0.01 -3.40 11.84
C ALA A 319 -0.27 -3.03 13.31
N ALA A 320 0.79 -2.61 14.02
CA ALA A 320 0.75 -2.27 15.43
C ALA A 320 0.20 -0.84 15.68
N SER A 321 0.44 0.09 14.76
CA SER A 321 0.04 1.48 14.92
C SER A 321 -1.45 1.71 14.72
N SER A 322 -1.97 2.73 15.40
CA SER A 322 -3.32 3.25 15.16
C SER A 322 -3.42 3.98 13.82
N PRO A 323 -4.62 4.17 13.24
CA PRO A 323 -4.77 4.83 11.94
C PRO A 323 -4.18 6.24 11.88
N GLU A 324 -4.26 6.99 12.99
CA GLU A 324 -3.74 8.35 13.13
C GLU A 324 -2.20 8.40 13.11
N GLU A 325 -1.55 7.30 13.49
CA GLU A 325 -0.09 7.22 13.63
C GLU A 325 0.59 6.56 12.43
N ARG A 326 -0.19 5.97 11.51
CA ARG A 326 0.30 5.22 10.35
C ARG A 326 0.86 6.07 9.22
N ASP A 327 0.50 7.35 9.12
CA ASP A 327 0.90 8.18 7.98
C ASP A 327 2.42 8.23 7.80
N TRP A 328 3.15 8.44 8.89
CA TRP A 328 4.61 8.43 8.86
C TRP A 328 5.19 7.06 8.48
N TRP A 329 4.61 5.97 9.00
CA TRP A 329 5.03 4.61 8.63
C TRP A 329 4.83 4.32 7.15
N TRP A 330 3.78 4.85 6.55
CA TRP A 330 3.55 4.74 5.12
C TRP A 330 4.53 5.54 4.26
N ASP A 331 5.00 6.70 4.73
CA ASP A 331 6.08 7.44 4.07
C ASP A 331 7.41 6.70 4.17
N ALA A 332 7.74 6.17 5.36
CA ALA A 332 8.92 5.33 5.55
C ALA A 332 8.86 4.08 4.67
N LEU A 333 7.70 3.43 4.57
CA LEU A 333 7.50 2.25 3.73
C LEU A 333 7.74 2.54 2.26
N ARG A 334 7.18 3.65 1.76
CA ARG A 334 7.38 4.09 0.37
C ARG A 334 8.85 4.33 0.05
N SER A 335 9.58 4.98 0.96
CA SER A 335 11.01 5.27 0.75
C SER A 335 11.82 3.98 0.75
N THR A 336 11.69 3.18 1.81
CA THR A 336 12.45 1.94 1.99
C THR A 336 12.19 0.92 0.88
N SER A 337 10.94 0.72 0.45
CA SER A 337 10.62 -0.22 -0.62
C SER A 337 11.23 0.19 -1.97
N ARG A 338 11.31 1.49 -2.24
CA ARG A 338 11.93 2.02 -3.46
C ARG A 338 13.44 1.94 -3.41
N ASP A 339 14.03 2.29 -2.28
CA ASP A 339 15.47 2.25 -2.11
C ASP A 339 15.98 0.80 -2.11
N ALA A 340 15.26 -0.13 -1.49
CA ALA A 340 15.50 -1.57 -1.58
C ALA A 340 15.57 -2.03 -3.04
N GLN A 341 14.53 -1.75 -3.83
CA GLN A 341 14.48 -2.16 -5.24
C GLN A 341 15.55 -1.50 -6.13
N ARG A 342 15.95 -0.26 -5.84
CA ARG A 342 17.03 0.43 -6.58
C ARG A 342 18.40 -0.19 -6.31
N LEU A 343 18.61 -0.66 -5.08
CA LEU A 343 19.90 -1.13 -4.58
C LEU A 343 20.10 -2.63 -4.83
N ASP A 344 19.04 -3.43 -4.74
CA ASP A 344 19.05 -4.86 -5.02
C ASP A 344 17.91 -5.25 -5.97
N PRO A 345 18.05 -4.99 -7.28
CA PRO A 345 16.98 -5.24 -8.24
C PRO A 345 16.69 -6.74 -8.45
N GLU A 346 17.63 -7.63 -8.11
CA GLU A 346 17.50 -9.08 -8.29
C GLU A 346 16.67 -9.73 -7.17
N GLN A 347 16.52 -9.04 -6.03
CA GLN A 347 15.66 -9.47 -4.92
C GLN A 347 14.45 -8.53 -4.80
N PRO A 348 13.35 -8.79 -5.52
CA PRO A 348 12.20 -7.88 -5.50
C PRO A 348 11.53 -7.84 -4.13
N VAL A 349 10.98 -6.68 -3.76
CA VAL A 349 10.23 -6.51 -2.51
C VAL A 349 9.00 -7.44 -2.51
N ALA A 350 8.96 -8.37 -1.55
CA ALA A 350 7.88 -9.33 -1.44
C ALA A 350 6.55 -8.65 -1.09
N ALA A 351 5.49 -9.00 -1.83
CA ALA A 351 4.16 -8.43 -1.61
C ALA A 351 3.42 -8.97 -0.37
N LEU A 352 3.84 -10.13 0.14
CA LEU A 352 3.23 -10.82 1.29
C LEU A 352 4.33 -11.60 2.02
N PRO A 353 5.18 -10.94 2.82
CA PRO A 353 6.31 -11.60 3.48
C PRO A 353 5.85 -12.78 4.37
N GLY A 354 6.50 -13.94 4.23
CA GLY A 354 6.22 -15.13 5.03
C GLY A 354 4.96 -15.93 4.66
N ARG A 355 4.34 -15.67 3.49
CA ARG A 355 3.16 -16.39 2.97
C ARG A 355 3.43 -16.96 1.57
N ASP A 356 4.43 -17.84 1.48
CA ASP A 356 4.79 -18.57 0.25
C ASP A 356 3.98 -19.85 0.04
#